data_AF-A0A6H3S694-F1
#
_entry.id   AF-A0A6H3S694-F1
#
_cell.length_a   1.000
_cell.length_b   1.000
_cell.length_c   1.000
_cell.angle_alpha   90.00
_cell.angle_beta   90.00
_cell.angle_gamma   90.00
#
_symmetry.space_group_name_H-M   'P 1'
#
loop_
_entity.id
_entity.type
_entity.pdbx_description
1 polymer ?
#
loop_
_entity_poly.entity_id
_entity_poly.type
_entity_poly.pdbx_seq_one_letter_code
_entity_poly.pdbx_strand_id
1 'polypeptide(L)'
;MKNFYKKIIRQTTVITDKLYYLLPLELFLGFLWGLFLAGIWFINQVSTIISWDAWGQIRNNFQIGQSLLFQTITIVTIIYLLAHTILCIVWIKEDKFLNFIRTINLLRIIRKQMKTKASESDSEIVKEYKSIVKSIRCIITSDYILVIILQAKNSDVDTILQKKLPFLYDYLIRVYRKIYIFSPTDSTSLNHIIQGTRKHN
;
A
#
# COMPACT_ATOMS: atom_id res chain seq x y z
N MET A 1 14.63 -13.45 5.27
CA MET A 1 15.00 -12.09 4.81
C MET A 1 15.37 -11.99 3.33
N LYS A 2 16.35 -12.75 2.82
CA LYS A 2 16.87 -12.63 1.43
C LYS A 2 15.79 -12.73 0.34
N ASN A 3 14.86 -13.67 0.47
CA ASN A 3 13.75 -13.83 -0.51
C ASN A 3 12.69 -12.71 -0.43
N PHE A 4 12.59 -12.00 0.69
CA PHE A 4 11.59 -10.95 0.90
C PHE A 4 12.08 -9.59 0.42
N TYR A 5 13.35 -9.26 0.67
CA TYR A 5 14.00 -8.13 0.01
C TYR A 5 13.96 -8.30 -1.52
N LYS A 6 14.22 -9.52 -2.02
CA LYS A 6 14.02 -9.82 -3.45
C LYS A 6 12.58 -9.59 -3.91
N LYS A 7 11.57 -9.86 -3.09
CA LYS A 7 10.15 -9.70 -3.45
C LYS A 7 9.72 -8.22 -3.43
N ILE A 8 10.17 -7.46 -2.45
CA ILE A 8 9.97 -6.00 -2.38
C ILE A 8 10.71 -5.34 -3.53
N ILE A 9 12.02 -5.59 -3.70
CA ILE A 9 12.82 -5.03 -4.80
C ILE A 9 12.20 -5.38 -6.15
N ARG A 10 11.79 -6.64 -6.36
CA ARG A 10 11.08 -7.06 -7.58
C ARG A 10 9.78 -6.28 -7.77
N GLN A 11 9.03 -5.97 -6.71
CA GLN A 11 7.81 -5.18 -6.82
C GLN A 11 8.10 -3.69 -7.05
N THR A 12 9.11 -3.12 -6.40
CA THR A 12 9.55 -1.74 -6.64
C THR A 12 10.03 -1.59 -8.08
N THR A 13 10.83 -2.53 -8.61
CA THR A 13 11.24 -2.54 -10.01
C THR A 13 10.06 -2.75 -10.95
N VAL A 14 9.06 -3.58 -10.60
CA VAL A 14 7.83 -3.73 -11.40
C VAL A 14 6.98 -2.45 -11.39
N ILE A 15 7.01 -1.67 -10.30
CA ILE A 15 6.32 -0.38 -10.18
C ILE A 15 7.06 0.69 -10.99
N THR A 16 8.38 0.75 -10.90
CA THR A 16 9.21 1.63 -11.74
C THR A 16 9.02 1.27 -13.22
N ASP A 17 9.02 -0.01 -13.58
CA ASP A 17 8.67 -0.50 -14.93
C ASP A 17 7.26 -0.06 -15.35
N LYS A 18 6.29 -0.07 -14.43
CA LYS A 18 4.92 0.34 -14.75
C LYS A 18 4.78 1.85 -14.96
N LEU A 19 5.54 2.66 -14.22
CA LEU A 19 5.62 4.10 -14.45
C LEU A 19 6.39 4.42 -15.75
N TYR A 20 7.38 3.59 -16.12
CA TYR A 20 8.06 3.72 -17.42
C TYR A 20 7.08 3.61 -18.60
N TYR A 21 5.94 2.93 -18.47
CA TYR A 21 4.92 2.93 -19.52
C TYR A 21 4.19 4.28 -19.70
N LEU A 22 4.25 5.19 -18.72
CA LEU A 22 3.70 6.55 -18.84
C LEU A 22 4.69 7.54 -19.46
N LEU A 23 5.99 7.25 -19.42
CA LEU A 23 7.06 8.11 -19.93
C LEU A 23 6.90 8.50 -21.42
N PRO A 24 6.52 7.59 -22.34
CA PRO A 24 6.26 7.98 -23.73
C PRO A 24 5.15 9.03 -23.85
N LEU A 25 4.14 8.95 -22.98
CA LEU A 25 2.99 9.86 -23.00
C LEU A 25 3.35 11.22 -22.38
N GLU A 26 4.20 11.25 -21.35
CA GLU A 26 4.78 12.47 -20.79
C GLU A 26 5.66 13.20 -21.82
N LEU A 27 6.53 12.47 -22.51
CA LEU A 27 7.38 13.01 -23.57
C LEU A 27 6.56 13.55 -24.73
N PHE A 28 5.53 12.81 -25.14
CA PHE A 28 4.62 13.25 -26.19
C PHE A 28 3.84 14.50 -25.78
N LEU A 29 3.34 14.57 -24.55
CA LEU A 29 2.65 15.75 -24.03
C LEU A 29 3.59 16.96 -23.98
N GLY A 30 4.82 16.78 -23.52
CA GLY A 30 5.85 17.82 -23.53
C GLY A 30 6.17 18.31 -24.94
N PHE A 31 6.27 17.39 -25.90
CA PHE A 31 6.45 17.72 -27.32
C PHE A 31 5.29 18.56 -27.88
N LEU A 32 4.04 18.15 -27.61
CA LEU A 32 2.86 18.89 -28.07
C LEU A 32 2.79 20.30 -27.46
N TRP A 33 3.06 20.43 -26.16
CA TRP A 33 3.16 21.74 -25.51
C TRP A 33 4.28 22.60 -26.12
N GLY A 34 5.42 21.99 -26.44
CA GLY A 34 6.52 22.66 -27.14
C GLY A 34 6.09 23.21 -28.50
N LEU A 35 5.37 22.42 -29.31
CA LEU A 35 4.82 22.86 -30.59
C LEU A 35 3.80 24.00 -30.43
N PHE A 36 2.95 23.91 -29.42
CA PHE A 36 1.93 24.93 -29.14
C PHE A 36 2.58 26.28 -28.80
N LEU A 37 3.53 26.26 -27.85
CA LEU A 37 4.27 27.45 -27.44
C LEU A 37 5.15 28.02 -28.56
N ALA A 38 5.87 27.17 -29.29
CA ALA A 38 6.68 27.58 -30.43
C ALA A 38 5.82 28.25 -31.51
N GLY A 39 4.61 27.75 -31.74
CA GLY A 39 3.72 28.34 -32.72
C GLY A 39 3.10 29.67 -32.29
N ILE A 40 2.74 29.84 -31.02
CA ILE A 40 2.35 31.15 -30.47
C ILE A 40 3.50 32.15 -30.61
N TRP A 41 4.71 31.73 -30.25
CA TRP A 41 5.90 32.56 -30.38
C TRP A 41 6.14 32.98 -31.83
N PHE A 42 6.01 32.04 -32.78
CA PHE A 42 6.16 32.33 -34.21
C PHE A 42 5.16 33.38 -34.71
N ILE A 43 3.86 33.24 -34.38
CA ILE A 43 2.86 34.27 -34.75
C ILE A 43 3.28 35.64 -34.21
N ASN A 44 3.69 35.69 -32.93
CA ASN A 44 4.05 36.93 -32.27
C ASN A 44 5.33 37.57 -32.83
N GLN A 45 6.27 36.78 -33.36
CA GLN A 45 7.44 37.33 -34.05
C GLN A 45 7.12 37.78 -35.48
N VAL A 46 6.25 37.08 -36.20
CA VAL A 46 5.89 37.47 -37.56
C VAL A 46 5.00 38.72 -37.56
N SER A 47 4.14 38.89 -36.54
CA SER A 47 3.27 40.07 -36.41
C SER A 47 4.03 41.38 -36.23
N THR A 48 5.27 41.33 -35.73
CA THR A 48 6.12 42.53 -35.57
C THR A 48 6.84 42.91 -36.85
N ILE A 49 6.94 42.00 -37.83
CA ILE A 49 7.69 42.19 -39.08
C ILE A 49 6.74 42.46 -40.26
N ILE A 50 5.57 41.81 -40.31
CA ILE A 50 4.64 41.88 -41.44
C ILE A 50 3.21 42.09 -40.93
N SER A 51 2.48 43.01 -41.56
CA SER A 51 1.04 43.19 -41.32
C SER A 51 0.25 41.95 -41.71
N TRP A 52 -0.51 41.40 -40.76
CA TRP A 52 -1.37 40.26 -40.99
C TRP A 52 -2.56 40.55 -41.92
N ASP A 53 -2.86 41.80 -42.27
CA ASP A 53 -3.94 42.13 -43.21
C ASP A 53 -3.68 41.54 -44.60
N ALA A 54 -2.43 41.57 -45.07
CA ALA A 54 -2.05 41.00 -46.37
C ALA A 54 -2.00 39.46 -46.37
N TRP A 55 -1.93 38.84 -45.18
CA TRP A 55 -1.71 37.39 -45.00
C TRP A 55 -2.78 36.75 -44.09
N GLY A 56 -3.97 37.36 -44.00
CA GLY A 56 -5.02 36.94 -43.07
C GLY A 56 -5.44 35.47 -43.23
N GLN A 57 -5.37 34.93 -44.46
CA GLN A 57 -5.65 33.53 -44.73
C GLN A 57 -4.64 32.59 -44.05
N ILE A 58 -3.35 32.94 -44.05
CA ILE A 58 -2.31 32.15 -43.36
C ILE A 58 -2.51 32.23 -41.85
N ARG A 59 -2.80 33.43 -41.32
CA ARG A 59 -3.09 33.62 -39.89
C ARG A 59 -4.24 32.75 -39.42
N ASN A 60 -5.36 32.76 -40.16
CA ASN A 60 -6.55 31.99 -39.82
C ASN A 60 -6.27 30.48 -39.85
N ASN A 61 -5.58 29.99 -40.89
CA ASN A 61 -5.19 28.59 -40.97
C ASN A 61 -4.29 28.17 -39.80
N PHE A 62 -3.36 29.04 -39.38
CA PHE A 62 -2.50 28.78 -38.24
C PHE A 62 -3.29 28.76 -36.92
N GLN A 63 -4.22 29.68 -36.72
CA GLN A 63 -5.09 29.70 -35.53
C GLN A 63 -5.97 28.46 -35.44
N ILE A 64 -6.49 27.97 -36.57
CA ILE A 64 -7.19 26.68 -36.64
C ILE A 64 -6.27 25.54 -36.23
N GLY A 65 -5.04 25.51 -36.74
CA GLY A 65 -4.02 24.53 -36.36
C GLY A 65 -3.69 24.56 -34.86
N GLN A 66 -3.54 25.75 -34.27
CA GLN A 66 -3.31 25.93 -32.83
C GLN A 66 -4.50 25.46 -31.99
N SER A 67 -5.73 25.73 -32.44
CA SER A 67 -6.94 25.25 -31.78
C SER A 67 -7.02 23.72 -31.78
N LEU A 68 -6.73 23.08 -32.92
CA LEU A 68 -6.67 21.61 -33.03
C LEU A 68 -5.55 21.01 -32.17
N LEU A 69 -4.38 21.65 -32.13
CA LEU A 69 -3.27 21.23 -31.29
C LEU A 69 -3.64 21.33 -29.80
N PHE A 70 -4.30 22.40 -29.37
CA PHE A 70 -4.77 22.56 -27.99
C PHE A 70 -5.82 21.51 -27.61
N GLN A 71 -6.75 21.20 -28.51
CA GLN A 71 -7.71 20.11 -28.30
C GLN A 71 -6.98 18.77 -28.14
N THR A 72 -5.97 18.51 -28.96
CA THR A 72 -5.14 17.29 -28.89
C THR A 72 -4.41 17.20 -27.54
N ILE A 73 -3.76 18.28 -27.12
CA ILE A 73 -3.11 18.38 -25.79
C ILE A 73 -4.11 18.07 -24.68
N THR A 74 -5.32 18.64 -24.76
CA THR A 74 -6.37 18.45 -23.77
C THR A 74 -6.78 16.98 -23.67
N ILE A 75 -7.03 16.32 -24.81
CA ILE A 75 -7.40 14.90 -24.86
C ILE A 75 -6.29 14.02 -24.29
N VAL A 76 -5.04 14.23 -24.71
CA VAL A 76 -3.89 13.46 -24.23
C VAL A 76 -3.68 13.66 -22.72
N THR A 77 -3.88 14.88 -22.22
CA THR A 77 -3.81 15.19 -20.78
C THR A 77 -4.90 14.44 -20.00
N ILE A 78 -6.12 14.38 -20.52
CA ILE A 78 -7.21 13.63 -19.87
C ILE A 78 -6.87 12.14 -19.80
N ILE A 79 -6.38 11.57 -20.90
CA ILE A 79 -5.96 10.16 -20.97
C ILE A 79 -4.82 9.89 -19.98
N TYR A 80 -3.82 10.78 -19.93
CA TYR A 80 -2.71 10.70 -18.99
C TYR A 80 -3.20 10.65 -17.53
N LEU A 81 -4.06 11.60 -17.14
CA LEU A 81 -4.59 11.70 -15.78
C LEU A 81 -5.43 10.47 -15.40
N LEU A 82 -6.23 9.95 -16.32
CA LEU A 82 -7.00 8.73 -16.13
C LEU A 82 -6.07 7.52 -15.88
N ALA A 83 -5.06 7.34 -16.74
CA ALA A 83 -4.09 6.25 -16.59
C ALA A 83 -3.34 6.33 -15.25
N HIS A 84 -2.90 7.54 -14.87
CA HIS A 84 -2.22 7.79 -13.61
C HIS A 84 -3.13 7.50 -12.40
N THR A 85 -4.39 7.93 -12.46
CA THR A 85 -5.39 7.67 -11.41
C THR A 85 -5.65 6.17 -11.22
N ILE A 86 -5.80 5.43 -12.32
CA ILE A 86 -5.99 3.98 -12.28
C ILE A 86 -4.77 3.30 -11.64
N LEU A 87 -3.56 3.72 -12.02
CA LEU A 87 -2.32 3.18 -11.46
C LEU A 87 -2.24 3.41 -9.94
N CYS A 88 -2.60 4.61 -9.47
CA CYS A 88 -2.68 4.95 -8.05
C CYS A 88 -3.73 4.10 -7.30
N ILE A 89 -4.91 3.88 -7.88
CA ILE A 89 -5.96 3.05 -7.28
C ILE A 89 -5.48 1.59 -7.14
N VAL A 90 -4.89 1.03 -8.19
CA VAL A 90 -4.33 -0.32 -8.17
C VAL A 90 -3.27 -0.43 -7.07
N TRP A 91 -2.40 0.57 -6.95
CA TRP A 91 -1.35 0.61 -5.94
C TRP A 91 -1.90 0.62 -4.49
N ILE A 92 -2.86 1.50 -4.19
CA ILE A 92 -3.50 1.57 -2.87
C ILE A 92 -4.20 0.26 -2.52
N LYS A 93 -4.89 -0.35 -3.49
CA LYS A 93 -5.56 -1.64 -3.29
C LYS A 93 -4.55 -2.76 -3.05
N GLU A 94 -3.47 -2.82 -3.80
CA GLU A 94 -2.46 -3.88 -3.67
C GLU A 94 -1.76 -3.81 -2.31
N ASP A 95 -1.38 -2.62 -1.82
CA ASP A 95 -0.76 -2.48 -0.50
C ASP A 95 -1.70 -2.88 0.65
N LYS A 96 -2.96 -2.40 0.63
CA LYS A 96 -3.99 -2.81 1.61
C LYS A 96 -4.26 -4.31 1.55
N PHE A 97 -4.34 -4.88 0.34
CA PHE A 97 -4.60 -6.32 0.16
C PHE A 97 -3.44 -7.17 0.67
N LEU A 98 -2.19 -6.76 0.42
CA LEU A 98 -1.02 -7.44 0.96
C LEU A 98 -0.99 -7.40 2.50
N ASN A 99 -1.32 -6.26 3.11
CA ASN A 99 -1.41 -6.14 4.57
C ASN A 99 -2.54 -7.01 5.15
N PHE A 100 -3.67 -7.11 4.45
CA PHE A 100 -4.77 -8.02 4.81
C PHE A 100 -4.34 -9.50 4.76
N ILE A 101 -3.67 -9.93 3.68
CA ILE A 101 -3.16 -11.31 3.55
C ILE A 101 -2.10 -11.62 4.61
N ARG A 102 -1.21 -10.65 4.92
CA ARG A 102 -0.23 -10.77 6.01
C ARG A 102 -0.93 -11.01 7.36
N THR A 103 -1.96 -10.21 7.64
CA THR A 103 -2.75 -10.31 8.86
C THR A 103 -3.44 -11.68 8.97
N ILE A 104 -4.08 -12.16 7.90
CA ILE A 104 -4.71 -13.50 7.87
C ILE A 104 -3.69 -14.61 8.09
N ASN A 105 -2.56 -14.56 7.39
CA ASN A 105 -1.54 -15.60 7.50
C ASN A 105 -0.94 -15.65 8.91
N LEU A 106 -0.65 -14.50 9.51
CA LEU A 106 -0.18 -14.46 10.88
C LEU A 106 -1.23 -15.01 11.83
N LEU A 107 -2.49 -14.59 11.71
CA LEU A 107 -3.59 -15.09 12.51
C LEU A 107 -3.74 -16.62 12.41
N ARG A 108 -3.59 -17.19 11.21
CA ARG A 108 -3.60 -18.65 10.98
C ARG A 108 -2.45 -19.34 11.70
N ILE A 109 -1.24 -18.77 11.66
CA ILE A 109 -0.06 -19.33 12.34
C ILE A 109 -0.23 -19.27 13.86
N ILE A 110 -0.65 -18.11 14.39
CA ILE A 110 -0.91 -17.92 15.83
C ILE A 110 -1.93 -18.95 16.31
N ARG A 111 -3.06 -19.07 15.63
CA ARG A 111 -4.08 -20.08 15.96
C ARG A 111 -3.54 -21.50 15.91
N LYS A 112 -2.67 -21.83 14.94
CA LYS A 112 -2.05 -23.15 14.82
C LYS A 112 -1.08 -23.42 15.99
N GLN A 113 -0.30 -22.44 16.40
CA GLN A 113 0.63 -22.55 17.54
C GLN A 113 -0.11 -22.62 18.89
N MET A 114 -1.23 -21.91 18.99
CA MET A 114 -2.09 -21.93 20.18
C MET A 114 -2.98 -23.17 20.26
N LYS A 115 -3.07 -24.03 19.23
CA LYS A 115 -3.78 -25.31 19.36
C LYS A 115 -3.07 -26.19 20.38
N THR A 116 -3.78 -26.55 21.44
CA THR A 116 -3.35 -27.60 22.37
C THR A 116 -3.57 -28.97 21.73
N LYS A 117 -2.60 -29.87 21.87
CA LYS A 117 -2.87 -31.32 21.76
C LYS A 117 -3.67 -31.65 23.01
N ALA A 118 -4.98 -31.83 22.89
CA ALA A 118 -5.83 -32.13 24.03
C ALA A 118 -5.54 -33.57 24.48
N SER A 119 -4.74 -33.73 25.52
CA SER A 119 -4.74 -34.91 26.37
C SER A 119 -5.55 -34.54 27.62
N GLU A 120 -6.64 -35.29 27.85
CA GLU A 120 -7.28 -35.49 29.17
C GLU A 120 -7.51 -34.24 30.04
N SER A 121 -8.32 -33.29 29.56
CA SER A 121 -8.81 -32.19 30.41
C SER A 121 -10.30 -31.99 30.22
N ASP A 122 -10.92 -31.46 31.27
CA ASP A 122 -12.35 -31.23 31.43
C ASP A 122 -12.98 -30.58 30.19
N SER A 123 -14.12 -31.11 29.74
CA SER A 123 -14.66 -30.77 28.41
C SER A 123 -15.01 -29.29 28.27
N GLU A 124 -15.28 -28.62 29.38
CA GLU A 124 -15.62 -27.21 29.48
C GLU A 124 -14.39 -26.29 29.32
N ILE A 125 -13.29 -26.62 30.00
CA ILE A 125 -11.99 -25.92 29.88
C ILE A 125 -11.50 -25.96 28.43
N VAL A 126 -11.62 -27.13 27.77
CA VAL A 126 -11.22 -27.29 26.37
C VAL A 126 -12.11 -26.48 25.42
N LYS A 127 -13.42 -26.40 25.68
CA LYS A 127 -14.37 -25.62 24.88
C LYS A 127 -14.07 -24.12 24.98
N GLU A 128 -13.90 -23.61 26.20
CA GLU A 128 -13.60 -22.20 26.43
C GLU A 128 -12.26 -21.81 25.80
N TYR A 129 -11.21 -22.62 26.02
CA TYR A 129 -9.91 -22.38 25.41
C TYR A 129 -9.97 -22.34 23.87
N LYS A 130 -10.68 -23.29 23.24
CA LYS A 130 -10.87 -23.29 21.77
C LYS A 130 -11.63 -22.06 21.30
N SER A 131 -12.61 -21.59 22.08
CA SER A 131 -13.35 -20.36 21.79
C SER A 131 -12.43 -19.14 21.78
N ILE A 132 -11.57 -19.01 22.80
CA ILE A 132 -10.60 -17.91 22.92
C ILE A 132 -9.58 -17.96 21.78
N VAL A 133 -9.03 -19.13 21.44
CA VAL A 133 -8.09 -19.25 20.32
C VAL A 133 -8.75 -18.83 18.99
N LYS A 134 -10.05 -19.11 18.81
CA LYS A 134 -10.79 -18.63 17.63
C LYS A 134 -11.01 -17.12 17.68
N SER A 135 -11.22 -16.52 18.85
CA SER A 135 -11.47 -15.10 19.01
C SER A 135 -10.21 -14.21 18.96
N ILE A 136 -9.01 -14.80 18.97
CA ILE A 136 -7.74 -14.06 18.79
C ILE A 136 -7.84 -13.12 17.60
N ARG A 137 -7.46 -11.85 17.83
CA ARG A 137 -7.39 -10.83 16.79
C ARG A 137 -5.93 -10.48 16.56
N CYS A 138 -5.60 -10.30 15.29
CA CYS A 138 -4.29 -9.82 14.88
C CYS A 138 -4.49 -8.71 13.87
N ILE A 139 -3.70 -7.65 13.99
CA ILE A 139 -3.67 -6.51 13.09
C ILE A 139 -2.20 -6.22 12.80
N ILE A 140 -1.83 -6.20 11.52
CA ILE A 140 -0.51 -5.75 11.08
C ILE A 140 -0.70 -4.57 10.14
N THR A 141 -0.13 -3.43 10.51
CA THR A 141 -0.09 -2.22 9.69
C THR A 141 1.36 -1.85 9.39
N SER A 142 1.58 -0.79 8.60
CA SER A 142 2.92 -0.23 8.43
C SER A 142 3.55 0.21 9.75
N ASP A 143 2.72 0.64 10.71
CA ASP A 143 3.18 1.41 11.88
C ASP A 143 3.20 0.56 13.14
N TYR A 144 2.36 -0.48 13.21
CA TYR A 144 2.33 -1.37 14.35
C TYR A 144 1.90 -2.80 14.00
N ILE A 145 2.24 -3.71 14.89
CA ILE A 145 1.69 -5.05 15.00
C ILE A 145 0.96 -5.15 16.33
N LEU A 146 -0.27 -5.66 16.29
CA LEU A 146 -1.11 -5.82 17.46
C LEU A 146 -1.73 -7.21 17.45
N VAL A 147 -1.57 -7.94 18.55
CA VAL A 147 -2.24 -9.22 18.79
C VAL A 147 -3.03 -9.08 20.09
N ILE A 148 -4.33 -9.34 20.02
CA ILE A 148 -5.25 -9.26 21.15
C ILE A 148 -5.81 -10.66 21.39
N ILE A 149 -5.61 -11.16 22.60
CA ILE A 149 -6.18 -12.42 23.08
C ILE A 149 -7.07 -12.06 24.26
N LEU A 150 -8.34 -12.44 24.18
CA LEU A 150 -9.30 -12.18 25.25
C LEU A 150 -8.92 -13.00 26.48
N GLN A 151 -9.02 -12.38 27.67
CA GLN A 151 -8.87 -13.09 28.93
C GLN A 151 -9.99 -14.13 29.07
N ALA A 152 -9.65 -15.28 29.67
CA ALA A 152 -10.64 -16.32 29.94
C ALA A 152 -11.47 -15.98 31.18
N LYS A 153 -12.71 -16.47 31.23
CA LYS A 153 -13.55 -16.39 32.44
C LYS A 153 -13.08 -17.40 33.48
N ASN A 154 -12.65 -18.58 33.03
CA ASN A 154 -12.06 -19.60 33.88
C ASN A 154 -10.55 -19.36 34.10
N SER A 155 -10.13 -19.31 35.37
CA SER A 155 -8.74 -19.11 35.79
C SER A 155 -7.77 -20.17 35.27
N ASP A 156 -8.22 -21.42 35.11
CA ASP A 156 -7.39 -22.52 34.62
C ASP A 156 -7.07 -22.33 33.13
N VAL A 157 -8.07 -21.87 32.37
CA VAL A 157 -7.90 -21.51 30.95
C VAL A 157 -6.95 -20.34 30.82
N ASP A 158 -7.06 -19.32 31.69
CA ASP A 158 -6.16 -18.17 31.69
C ASP A 158 -4.72 -18.57 32.03
N THR A 159 -4.53 -19.47 33.00
CA THR A 159 -3.21 -20.02 33.34
C THR A 159 -2.56 -20.75 32.17
N ILE A 160 -3.35 -21.51 31.39
CA ILE A 160 -2.88 -22.18 30.17
C ILE A 160 -2.48 -21.15 29.10
N LEU A 161 -3.26 -20.08 28.93
CA LEU A 161 -2.95 -18.98 28.00
C LEU A 161 -1.65 -18.29 28.40
N GLN A 162 -1.50 -17.93 29.68
CA GLN A 162 -0.30 -17.28 30.21
C GLN A 162 0.97 -18.10 29.98
N LYS A 163 0.92 -19.43 30.14
CA LYS A 163 2.06 -20.31 29.82
C LYS A 163 2.45 -20.30 28.33
N LYS A 164 1.51 -20.00 27.43
CA LYS A 164 1.75 -19.97 25.97
C LYS A 164 2.09 -18.59 25.43
N LEU A 165 1.78 -17.52 26.14
CA LEU A 165 2.07 -16.14 25.72
C LEU A 165 3.57 -15.89 25.46
N PRO A 166 4.52 -16.33 26.32
CA PRO A 166 5.95 -16.14 26.05
C PRO A 166 6.37 -16.75 24.72
N PHE A 167 5.89 -17.95 24.39
CA PHE A 167 6.21 -18.61 23.13
C PHE A 167 5.69 -17.82 21.92
N LEU A 168 4.47 -17.28 22.02
CA LEU A 168 3.89 -16.43 20.99
C LEU A 168 4.69 -15.13 20.84
N TYR A 169 5.06 -14.50 21.95
CA TYR A 169 5.84 -13.28 21.99
C TYR A 169 7.22 -13.46 21.34
N ASP A 170 7.94 -14.52 21.72
CA ASP A 170 9.24 -14.88 21.16
C ASP A 170 9.16 -15.17 19.66
N TYR A 171 8.10 -15.86 19.23
CA TYR A 171 7.86 -16.09 17.81
C TYR A 171 7.67 -14.78 17.04
N LEU A 172 6.85 -13.87 17.56
CA LEU A 172 6.58 -12.57 16.93
C LEU A 172 7.85 -11.73 16.86
N ILE A 173 8.62 -11.63 17.94
CA ILE A 173 9.93 -10.97 17.94
C ILE A 173 10.83 -11.61 16.90
N ARG A 174 10.99 -12.93 16.88
CA ARG A 174 11.91 -13.59 15.94
C ARG A 174 11.58 -13.27 14.48
N VAL A 175 10.30 -13.24 14.13
CA VAL A 175 9.84 -12.97 12.77
C VAL A 175 9.89 -11.48 12.43
N TYR A 176 9.54 -10.59 13.37
CA TYR A 176 9.25 -9.18 13.11
C TYR A 176 10.21 -8.18 13.76
N ARG A 177 11.21 -8.61 14.55
CA ARG A 177 12.21 -7.74 15.25
C ARG A 177 12.97 -6.77 14.35
N LYS A 178 13.02 -7.05 13.04
CA LYS A 178 13.69 -6.17 12.08
C LYS A 178 12.86 -4.94 11.73
N ILE A 179 11.54 -5.03 11.87
CA ILE A 179 10.60 -4.00 11.42
C ILE A 179 9.98 -3.30 12.63
N TYR A 180 9.71 -4.04 13.72
CA TYR A 180 9.04 -3.53 14.90
C TYR A 180 9.89 -3.72 16.16
N ILE A 181 9.72 -2.80 17.13
CA ILE A 181 10.15 -2.91 18.52
C ILE A 181 8.92 -3.35 19.31
N PHE A 182 9.03 -4.46 20.03
CA PHE A 182 7.92 -4.98 20.83
C PHE A 182 7.92 -4.36 22.22
N SER A 183 6.75 -3.93 22.67
CA SER A 183 6.53 -3.47 24.04
C SER A 183 6.59 -4.66 25.01
N PRO A 184 7.04 -4.45 26.26
CA PRO A 184 6.90 -5.47 27.29
C PRO A 184 5.44 -5.89 27.42
N THR A 185 5.20 -7.15 27.78
CA THR A 185 3.85 -7.64 28.09
C THR A 185 3.24 -6.85 29.24
N ASP A 186 2.19 -6.09 28.97
CA ASP A 186 1.43 -5.39 30.00
C ASP A 186 0.62 -6.40 30.80
N SER A 187 0.98 -6.57 32.07
CA SER A 187 0.26 -7.44 33.01
C SER A 187 -0.97 -6.79 33.64
N THR A 188 -1.24 -5.52 33.31
CA THR A 188 -2.33 -4.70 33.88
C THR A 188 -3.57 -4.65 33.00
N SER A 189 -3.51 -5.12 31.75
CA SER A 189 -4.63 -5.12 30.84
C SER A 189 -5.54 -6.33 31.03
N LEU A 190 -6.86 -6.09 30.98
CA LEU A 190 -7.94 -7.10 31.03
C LEU A 190 -7.91 -8.11 29.86
N ASN A 191 -7.02 -7.90 28.88
CA ASN A 191 -6.77 -8.80 27.77
C ASN A 191 -5.27 -9.03 27.68
N HIS A 192 -4.87 -10.17 27.13
CA HIS A 192 -3.46 -10.41 26.82
C HIS A 192 -3.13 -9.71 25.49
N ILE A 193 -2.43 -8.59 25.57
CA ILE A 193 -2.09 -7.75 24.42
C ILE A 193 -0.58 -7.86 24.14
N ILE A 194 -0.25 -8.12 22.88
CA ILE A 194 1.12 -8.04 22.38
C ILE A 194 1.15 -6.93 21.33
N GLN A 195 1.94 -5.90 21.59
CA GLN A 195 2.10 -4.75 20.71
C GLN A 195 3.57 -4.62 20.27
N GLY A 196 3.77 -4.29 19.00
CA GLY A 196 5.04 -3.78 18.51
C GLY A 196 4.85 -2.54 17.65
N THR A 197 5.68 -1.54 17.86
CA THR A 197 5.70 -0.28 17.10
C THR A 197 6.81 -0.32 16.07
N ARG A 198 6.60 0.34 14.92
CA ARG A 198 7.60 0.35 13.86
C ARG A 198 8.88 1.02 14.35
N LYS A 199 10.03 0.48 13.94
CA LYS A 199 11.32 1.16 14.09
C LYS A 199 11.30 2.43 13.23
N HIS A 200 11.36 3.57 13.88
CA HIS A 200 11.78 4.80 13.24
C HIS A 200 13.31 4.75 13.17
N ASN A 201 13.83 4.53 11.97
CA ASN A 201 15.27 4.71 11.69
C ASN A 201 15.54 6.18 11.43
#